data_AF-A0A224XDL8-F1
#
_entry.id   AF-A0A224XDL8-F1
#
_cell.length_a   1.000
_cell.length_b   1.000
_cell.length_c   1.000
_cell.angle_alpha   90.00
_cell.angle_beta   90.00
_cell.angle_gamma   90.00
#
_symmetry.space_group_name_H-M   'P 1'
#
loop_
_entity.id
_entity.type
_entity.pdbx_description
1 polymer ?
#
loop_
_entity_poly.entity_id
_entity_poly.type
_entity_poly.pdbx_seq_one_letter_code
_entity_poly.pdbx_strand_id
1 'polypeptide(L)'
;MARNKTIFKENILRAAEQFIIEKSPSELTARGLSKYMNISTQPLYAEFENMAALKRELFSQIYYKLQNEVFNKKTHDDPIINLCLNYINFSCENPKLFRTIYLEKHGDDNHSVNEFSYNIFRTIIQDDPTYSKLSEAKLNSLLTGTWVVSTGFANLIASDTIHPSQFEIISFLKDAINDVLKMEIAKS
;
A
#
# COMPACT_ATOMS: atom_id res chain seq x y z
N MET A 1 2.35 -45.43 -6.71
CA MET A 1 1.74 -44.58 -5.65
C MET A 1 1.78 -43.14 -6.13
N ALA A 2 0.65 -42.45 -6.16
CA ALA A 2 0.60 -41.03 -6.51
C ALA A 2 1.35 -40.23 -5.43
N ARG A 3 2.32 -39.41 -5.83
CA ARG A 3 3.07 -38.54 -4.92
C ARG A 3 2.10 -37.51 -4.34
N ASN A 4 1.80 -37.61 -3.04
CA ASN A 4 0.87 -36.69 -2.37
C ASN A 4 1.36 -35.24 -2.50
N LYS A 5 0.48 -34.37 -2.99
CA LYS A 5 0.74 -32.93 -3.15
C LYS A 5 1.08 -32.33 -1.78
N THR A 6 2.32 -31.88 -1.61
CA THR A 6 2.84 -31.38 -0.32
C THR A 6 2.91 -29.86 -0.27
N ILE A 7 2.95 -29.20 -1.44
CA ILE A 7 3.00 -27.75 -1.57
C ILE A 7 1.73 -27.27 -2.25
N PHE A 8 0.99 -26.43 -1.54
CA PHE A 8 -0.24 -25.78 -2.01
C PHE A 8 0.02 -24.32 -2.33
N LYS A 9 -0.87 -23.75 -3.14
CA LYS A 9 -0.84 -22.35 -3.56
C LYS A 9 -0.65 -21.38 -2.38
N GLU A 10 -1.36 -21.60 -1.28
CA GLU A 10 -1.30 -20.76 -0.08
C GLU A 10 0.05 -20.85 0.63
N ASN A 11 0.73 -22.00 0.58
CA ASN A 11 2.08 -22.13 1.12
C ASN A 11 3.08 -21.32 0.29
N ILE A 12 2.89 -21.28 -1.04
CA ILE A 12 3.72 -20.49 -1.95
C ILE A 12 3.49 -19.00 -1.72
N LEU A 13 2.23 -18.55 -1.60
CA LEU A 13 1.90 -17.14 -1.36
C LEU A 13 2.41 -16.65 -0.01
N ARG A 14 2.25 -17.44 1.06
CA ARG A 14 2.82 -17.13 2.39
C ARG A 14 4.35 -17.01 2.33
N ALA A 15 5.03 -17.94 1.65
CA ALA A 15 6.47 -17.88 1.49
C ALA A 15 6.91 -16.69 0.63
N ALA A 16 6.14 -16.33 -0.40
CA ALA A 16 6.43 -15.18 -1.25
C ALA A 16 6.25 -13.85 -0.51
N GLU A 17 5.23 -13.73 0.35
CA GLU A 17 5.03 -12.57 1.23
C GLU A 17 6.24 -12.40 2.18
N GLN A 18 6.69 -13.47 2.84
CA GLN A 18 7.89 -13.41 3.68
C GLN A 18 9.15 -13.08 2.86
N PHE A 19 9.29 -13.66 1.67
CA PHE A 19 10.42 -13.40 0.79
C PHE A 19 10.56 -11.92 0.44
N ILE A 20 9.47 -11.23 0.07
CA ILE A 20 9.56 -9.81 -0.33
C ILE A 20 9.81 -8.87 0.85
N ILE A 21 9.42 -9.26 2.06
CA ILE A 21 9.68 -8.52 3.31
C ILE A 21 11.15 -8.68 3.74
N GLU A 22 11.71 -9.88 3.57
CA GLU A 22 13.11 -10.17 3.94
C GLU A 22 14.13 -9.75 2.88
N LYS A 23 13.71 -9.72 1.62
CA LYS A 23 14.55 -9.39 0.47
C LYS A 23 13.97 -8.20 -0.29
N SER A 24 13.41 -8.42 -1.47
CA SER A 24 12.78 -7.38 -2.28
C SER A 24 11.78 -8.01 -3.28
N PRO A 25 10.70 -7.31 -3.65
CA PRO A 25 9.82 -7.70 -4.76
C PRO A 25 10.56 -7.88 -6.10
N SER A 26 11.63 -7.12 -6.31
CA SER A 26 12.47 -7.20 -7.52
C SER A 26 13.22 -8.54 -7.63
N GLU A 27 13.55 -9.16 -6.50
CA GLU A 27 14.24 -10.46 -6.44
C GLU A 27 13.29 -11.67 -6.52
N LEU A 28 11.97 -11.43 -6.48
CA LEU A 28 10.96 -12.48 -6.48
C LEU A 28 10.84 -13.12 -7.88
N THR A 29 11.74 -14.07 -8.13
CA THR A 29 11.81 -14.91 -9.34
C THR A 29 11.48 -16.36 -8.99
N ALA A 30 11.15 -17.19 -9.99
CA ALA A 30 10.89 -18.62 -9.76
C ALA A 30 12.06 -19.31 -9.06
N ARG A 31 13.30 -19.02 -9.48
CA ARG A 31 14.52 -19.56 -8.87
C ARG A 31 14.73 -19.00 -7.46
N GLY A 32 14.52 -17.70 -7.26
CA GLY A 32 14.65 -17.04 -5.96
C GLY A 32 13.71 -17.65 -4.92
N LEU A 33 12.43 -17.73 -5.24
CA LEU A 33 11.40 -18.28 -4.35
C LEU A 33 11.57 -19.78 -4.11
N SER A 34 11.87 -20.56 -5.15
CA SER A 34 12.06 -22.02 -5.00
C SER A 34 13.27 -22.33 -4.12
N LYS A 35 14.37 -21.57 -4.25
CA LYS A 35 15.53 -21.69 -3.37
C LYS A 35 15.17 -21.34 -1.93
N TYR A 36 14.39 -20.27 -1.72
CA TYR A 36 13.92 -19.86 -0.40
C TYR A 36 13.06 -20.92 0.28
N MET A 37 12.18 -21.57 -0.49
CA MET A 37 11.29 -22.64 -0.03
C MET A 37 11.94 -24.04 0.01
N ASN A 38 13.21 -24.17 -0.40
CA ASN A 38 13.91 -25.45 -0.58
C ASN A 38 13.14 -26.47 -1.46
N ILE A 39 12.63 -26.00 -2.60
CA ILE A 39 11.94 -26.82 -3.61
C ILE A 39 12.53 -26.60 -5.01
N SER A 40 12.21 -27.49 -5.96
CA SER A 40 12.40 -27.20 -7.40
C SER A 40 11.42 -26.11 -7.87
N THR A 41 11.58 -25.56 -9.07
CA THR A 41 10.61 -24.60 -9.65
C THR A 41 9.29 -25.23 -10.07
N GLN A 42 9.24 -26.55 -10.26
CA GLN A 42 8.06 -27.26 -10.77
C GLN A 42 6.77 -27.04 -9.95
N PRO A 43 6.77 -27.07 -8.60
CA PRO A 43 5.56 -26.80 -7.81
C PRO A 43 5.03 -25.37 -7.96
N LEU A 44 5.87 -24.38 -8.30
CA LEU A 44 5.39 -23.03 -8.57
C LEU A 44 4.54 -23.02 -9.84
N TYR A 45 5.04 -23.62 -10.91
CA TYR A 45 4.34 -23.69 -12.21
C TYR A 45 3.17 -24.68 -12.23
N ALA A 46 3.05 -25.53 -11.21
CA ALA A 46 1.86 -26.36 -11.00
C ALA A 46 0.68 -25.56 -10.43
N GLU A 47 0.94 -24.48 -9.67
CA GLU A 47 -0.08 -23.65 -9.04
C GLU A 47 -0.32 -22.31 -9.76
N PHE A 48 0.66 -21.83 -10.52
CA PHE A 48 0.62 -20.55 -11.20
C PHE A 48 1.06 -20.68 -12.66
N GLU A 49 0.32 -20.03 -13.57
CA GLU A 49 0.66 -20.00 -15.00
C GLU A 49 2.07 -19.46 -15.25
N ASN A 50 2.46 -18.42 -14.51
CA ASN A 50 3.76 -17.78 -14.59
C ASN A 50 4.02 -16.93 -13.32
N MET A 51 5.23 -16.37 -13.22
CA MET A 51 5.61 -15.52 -12.08
C MET A 51 4.81 -14.21 -12.00
N ALA A 52 4.29 -13.68 -13.12
CA ALA A 52 3.45 -12.49 -13.10
C ALA A 52 2.09 -12.79 -12.46
N ALA A 53 1.49 -13.95 -12.74
CA ALA A 53 0.26 -14.40 -12.10
C ALA A 53 0.45 -14.57 -10.58
N LEU A 54 1.57 -15.16 -10.14
CA LEU A 54 1.93 -15.28 -8.73
C LEU A 54 2.06 -13.91 -8.06
N LYS A 55 2.82 -12.98 -8.66
CA LYS A 55 3.00 -11.63 -8.13
C LYS A 55 1.68 -10.88 -8.02
N ARG A 56 0.85 -10.91 -9.07
CA ARG A 56 -0.47 -10.27 -9.07
C ARG A 56 -1.34 -10.78 -7.92
N GLU A 57 -1.39 -12.09 -7.72
CA GLU A 57 -2.19 -12.68 -6.64
C GLU A 57 -1.60 -12.38 -5.25
N LEU A 58 -0.28 -12.41 -5.09
CA LEU A 58 0.41 -12.00 -3.87
C LEU A 58 0.05 -10.55 -3.49
N PHE A 59 0.22 -9.61 -4.41
CA PHE A 59 -0.08 -8.21 -4.14
C PHE A 59 -1.58 -7.98 -3.93
N SER A 60 -2.45 -8.68 -4.65
CA SER A 60 -3.89 -8.63 -4.41
C SER A 60 -4.25 -9.06 -2.97
N GLN A 61 -3.62 -10.11 -2.43
CA GLN A 61 -3.83 -10.51 -1.04
C GLN A 61 -3.29 -9.48 -0.04
N ILE A 62 -2.11 -8.92 -0.31
CA ILE A 62 -1.54 -7.87 0.55
C ILE A 62 -2.45 -6.64 0.57
N TYR A 63 -2.88 -6.17 -0.59
CA TYR A 63 -3.76 -5.01 -0.73
C TYR A 63 -5.12 -5.25 -0.08
N TYR A 64 -5.68 -6.45 -0.20
CA TYR A 64 -6.90 -6.82 0.51
C TYR A 64 -6.72 -6.74 2.03
N LYS A 65 -5.62 -7.25 2.58
CA LYS A 65 -5.33 -7.13 4.03
C LYS A 65 -5.15 -5.66 4.43
N LEU A 66 -4.36 -4.89 3.69
CA LEU A 66 -4.13 -3.47 3.97
C LEU A 66 -5.45 -2.68 3.95
N GLN A 67 -6.30 -2.90 2.96
CA GLN A 67 -7.60 -2.23 2.87
C GLN A 67 -8.47 -2.52 4.09
N ASN A 68 -8.59 -3.80 4.48
CA ASN A 68 -9.54 -4.22 5.52
C ASN A 68 -9.03 -4.05 6.95
N GLU A 69 -7.72 -4.23 7.17
CA GLU A 69 -7.12 -4.28 8.50
C GLU A 69 -6.38 -2.99 8.88
N VAL A 70 -5.85 -2.26 7.89
CA VAL A 70 -5.07 -1.03 8.11
C VAL A 70 -5.90 0.20 7.79
N PHE A 71 -6.41 0.32 6.56
CA PHE A 71 -6.99 1.57 6.06
C PHE A 71 -8.48 1.77 6.38
N ASN A 72 -9.16 0.76 6.94
CA ASN A 72 -10.58 0.86 7.32
C ASN A 72 -10.82 1.44 8.73
N LYS A 73 -9.78 1.81 9.48
CA LYS A 73 -9.94 2.37 10.83
C LYS A 73 -10.44 3.82 10.74
N LYS A 74 -11.50 4.15 11.50
CA LYS A 74 -12.13 5.48 11.53
C LYS A 74 -11.99 6.10 12.92
N THR A 75 -11.01 6.98 13.09
CA THR A 75 -10.66 7.63 14.36
C THR A 75 -10.89 9.15 14.36
N HIS A 76 -11.31 9.71 13.22
CA HIS A 76 -11.60 11.12 12.99
C HIS A 76 -12.82 11.23 12.05
N ASP A 77 -13.52 12.36 12.06
CA ASP A 77 -14.73 12.55 11.23
C ASP A 77 -14.41 12.66 9.73
N ASP A 78 -13.30 13.32 9.40
CA ASP A 78 -12.78 13.45 8.04
C ASP A 78 -12.15 12.12 7.52
N PRO A 79 -12.65 11.54 6.41
CA PRO A 79 -12.13 10.29 5.88
C PRO A 79 -10.70 10.38 5.33
N ILE A 80 -10.29 11.52 4.77
CA ILE A 80 -8.93 11.72 4.27
C ILE A 80 -7.95 11.70 5.45
N ILE A 81 -8.30 12.34 6.56
CA ILE A 81 -7.47 12.32 7.79
C ILE A 81 -7.34 10.89 8.33
N ASN A 82 -8.42 10.11 8.35
CA ASN A 82 -8.34 8.70 8.74
C ASN A 82 -7.35 7.91 7.89
N LEU A 83 -7.41 8.05 6.55
CA LEU A 83 -6.49 7.37 5.65
C LEU A 83 -5.04 7.73 5.93
N CYS A 84 -4.76 9.03 6.10
CA CYS A 84 -3.42 9.55 6.35
C CYS A 84 -2.86 9.05 7.68
N LEU A 85 -3.66 9.07 8.75
CA LEU A 85 -3.26 8.55 10.06
C LEU A 85 -2.99 7.04 10.01
N ASN A 86 -3.85 6.28 9.33
CA ASN A 86 -3.66 4.84 9.14
C ASN A 86 -2.38 4.53 8.37
N TYR A 87 -2.06 5.32 7.34
CA TYR A 87 -0.82 5.20 6.57
C TYR A 87 0.43 5.49 7.43
N ILE A 88 0.41 6.57 8.22
CA ILE A 88 1.52 6.93 9.13
C ILE A 88 1.69 5.87 10.22
N ASN A 89 0.60 5.40 10.82
CA ASN A 89 0.68 4.34 11.84
C ASN A 89 1.21 3.04 11.23
N PHE A 90 0.79 2.69 10.02
CA PHE A 90 1.28 1.51 9.31
C PHE A 90 2.80 1.55 9.07
N SER A 91 3.36 2.72 8.73
CA SER A 91 4.81 2.86 8.58
C SER A 91 5.58 2.60 9.87
N CYS A 92 4.96 2.90 11.03
CA CYS A 92 5.56 2.71 12.34
C CYS A 92 5.37 1.28 12.87
N GLU A 93 4.17 0.71 12.71
CA GLU A 93 3.81 -0.63 13.18
C GLU A 93 4.45 -1.74 12.33
N ASN A 94 4.56 -1.52 11.01
CA ASN A 94 5.03 -2.52 10.05
C ASN A 94 6.09 -1.95 9.08
N PRO A 95 7.23 -1.45 9.58
CA PRO A 95 8.19 -0.66 8.79
C PRO A 95 8.80 -1.43 7.62
N LYS A 96 9.02 -2.75 7.77
CA LYS A 96 9.55 -3.59 6.68
C LYS A 96 8.54 -3.71 5.54
N LEU A 97 7.29 -4.08 5.85
CA LEU A 97 6.24 -4.19 4.83
C LEU A 97 5.92 -2.83 4.21
N PHE A 98 5.89 -1.76 5.01
CA PHE A 98 5.74 -0.40 4.50
C PHE A 98 6.81 -0.06 3.46
N ARG A 99 8.09 -0.30 3.78
CA ARG A 99 9.19 -0.09 2.85
C ARG A 99 9.03 -0.94 1.59
N THR A 100 8.75 -2.23 1.74
CA THR A 100 8.53 -3.16 0.63
C THR A 100 7.43 -2.65 -0.30
N ILE A 101 6.30 -2.16 0.22
CA ILE A 101 5.15 -1.75 -0.59
C ILE A 101 5.28 -0.34 -1.15
N TYR A 102 5.73 0.64 -0.37
CA TYR A 102 5.65 2.06 -0.74
C TYR A 102 6.98 2.69 -1.14
N LEU A 103 8.13 2.13 -0.76
CA LEU A 103 9.45 2.73 -1.00
C LEU A 103 10.28 1.98 -2.04
N GLU A 104 10.05 0.67 -2.22
CA GLU A 104 10.74 -0.13 -3.22
C GLU A 104 10.07 -0.04 -4.60
N LYS A 105 10.88 -0.10 -5.66
CA LYS A 105 10.37 -0.26 -7.02
C LYS A 105 9.94 -1.71 -7.24
N HIS A 106 8.71 -1.90 -7.68
CA HIS A 106 8.11 -3.21 -7.96
C HIS A 106 8.41 -3.73 -9.39
N GLY A 107 9.39 -3.15 -10.08
CA GLY A 107 9.61 -3.37 -11.51
C GLY A 107 8.61 -2.56 -12.35
N ASP A 108 8.21 -3.08 -13.52
CA ASP A 108 7.20 -2.45 -14.40
C ASP A 108 5.81 -2.33 -13.74
N ASP A 109 5.61 -3.01 -12.60
CA ASP A 109 4.33 -3.09 -11.87
C ASP A 109 4.13 -1.95 -10.84
N ASN A 110 4.95 -0.89 -10.84
CA ASN A 110 4.76 0.30 -9.98
C ASN A 110 3.36 0.93 -10.09
N HIS A 111 2.64 0.64 -11.18
CA HIS A 111 1.25 1.03 -11.35
C HIS A 111 0.32 0.44 -10.27
N SER A 112 0.64 -0.73 -9.73
CA SER A 112 -0.25 -1.45 -8.79
C SER A 112 -0.43 -0.76 -7.43
N VAL A 113 0.64 -0.23 -6.83
CA VAL A 113 0.53 0.47 -5.52
C VAL A 113 -0.11 1.85 -5.66
N ASN A 114 0.17 2.55 -6.75
CA ASN A 114 -0.44 3.85 -7.05
C ASN A 114 -1.94 3.69 -7.33
N GLU A 115 -2.31 2.70 -8.14
CA GLU A 115 -3.70 2.36 -8.42
C GLU A 115 -4.43 1.92 -7.15
N PHE A 116 -3.82 1.07 -6.33
CA PHE A 116 -4.36 0.68 -5.03
C PHE A 116 -4.62 1.89 -4.12
N SER A 117 -3.62 2.77 -3.98
CA SER A 117 -3.71 3.95 -3.11
C SER A 117 -4.78 4.93 -3.61
N TYR A 118 -4.86 5.13 -4.93
CA TYR A 118 -5.90 5.93 -5.57
C TYR A 118 -7.30 5.33 -5.37
N ASN A 119 -7.46 4.03 -5.57
CA ASN A 119 -8.74 3.34 -5.43
C ASN A 119 -9.26 3.38 -3.99
N ILE A 120 -8.40 3.18 -2.99
CA ILE A 120 -8.78 3.37 -1.58
C ILE A 120 -9.21 4.82 -1.34
N PHE A 121 -8.41 5.80 -1.77
CA PHE A 121 -8.72 7.21 -1.59
C PHE A 121 -10.09 7.57 -2.20
N ARG A 122 -10.37 7.09 -3.41
CA ARG A 122 -11.67 7.29 -4.08
C ARG A 122 -12.81 6.64 -3.30
N THR A 123 -12.62 5.42 -2.84
CA THR A 123 -13.65 4.66 -2.13
C THR A 123 -14.05 5.33 -0.82
N ILE A 124 -13.08 5.85 -0.04
CA ILE A 124 -13.38 6.43 1.28
C ILE A 124 -14.08 7.79 1.21
N ILE A 125 -13.89 8.55 0.12
CA ILE A 125 -14.45 9.89 -0.05
C ILE A 125 -15.73 9.93 -0.90
N GLN A 126 -16.08 8.82 -1.56
CA GLN A 126 -17.16 8.80 -2.57
C GLN A 126 -18.51 9.28 -2.00
N ASP A 127 -18.78 8.98 -0.73
CA ASP A 127 -20.04 9.28 -0.04
C ASP A 127 -19.93 10.53 0.84
N ASP A 128 -18.75 11.18 0.91
CA ASP A 128 -18.54 12.37 1.73
C ASP A 128 -19.10 13.62 1.00
N PRO A 129 -20.03 14.38 1.60
CA PRO A 129 -20.61 15.57 0.98
C PRO A 129 -19.59 16.64 0.58
N THR A 130 -18.45 16.70 1.27
CA THR A 130 -17.36 17.66 1.04
C THR A 130 -16.60 17.34 -0.24
N TYR A 131 -16.39 16.04 -0.51
CA TYR A 131 -15.49 15.59 -1.58
C TYR A 131 -16.21 15.03 -2.81
N SER A 132 -17.40 14.44 -2.64
CA SER A 132 -18.16 13.75 -3.69
C SER A 132 -18.49 14.61 -4.92
N LYS A 133 -18.49 15.94 -4.78
CA LYS A 133 -18.79 16.90 -5.87
C LYS A 133 -17.56 17.56 -6.47
N LEU A 134 -16.36 17.23 -6.00
CA LEU A 134 -15.12 17.82 -6.50
C LEU A 134 -14.74 17.23 -7.87
N SER A 135 -14.05 18.02 -8.68
CA SER A 135 -13.52 17.55 -9.96
C SER A 135 -12.39 16.53 -9.75
N GLU A 136 -12.17 15.64 -10.72
CA GLU A 136 -11.06 14.68 -10.69
C GLU A 136 -9.70 15.37 -10.47
N ALA A 137 -9.48 16.54 -11.09
CA ALA A 137 -8.27 17.32 -10.86
C ALA A 137 -8.10 17.73 -9.39
N LYS A 138 -9.19 18.13 -8.71
CA LYS A 138 -9.15 18.48 -7.29
C LYS A 138 -8.94 17.26 -6.41
N LEU A 139 -9.57 16.14 -6.74
CA LEU A 139 -9.35 14.87 -6.04
C LEU A 139 -7.90 14.40 -6.14
N ASN A 140 -7.30 14.52 -7.33
CA ASN A 140 -5.88 14.22 -7.55
C ASN A 140 -4.96 15.15 -6.74
N SER A 141 -5.27 16.44 -6.69
CA SER A 141 -4.54 17.40 -5.86
C SER A 141 -4.68 17.09 -4.37
N LEU A 142 -5.87 16.67 -3.91
CA LEU A 142 -6.11 16.29 -2.51
C LEU A 142 -5.26 15.08 -2.15
N LEU A 143 -5.36 14.01 -2.95
CA LEU A 143 -4.54 12.82 -2.78
C LEU A 143 -3.05 13.20 -2.73
N THR A 144 -2.57 13.97 -3.71
CA THR A 144 -1.15 14.37 -3.77
C THR A 144 -0.72 15.15 -2.53
N GLY A 145 -1.46 16.20 -2.16
CA GLY A 145 -1.11 17.06 -1.04
C GLY A 145 -1.09 16.31 0.28
N THR A 146 -2.12 15.51 0.55
CA THR A 146 -2.21 14.73 1.80
C THR A 146 -1.21 13.59 1.82
N TRP A 147 -0.89 13.00 0.67
CA TRP A 147 0.11 11.92 0.56
C TRP A 147 1.53 12.41 0.80
N VAL A 148 1.88 13.60 0.29
CA VAL A 148 3.19 14.22 0.54
C VAL A 148 3.37 14.49 2.04
N VAL A 149 2.38 15.10 2.69
CA VAL A 149 2.41 15.37 4.14
C VAL A 149 2.53 14.07 4.93
N SER A 150 1.70 13.08 4.61
CA SER A 150 1.69 11.79 5.32
C SER A 150 3.00 11.02 5.14
N THR A 151 3.58 11.04 3.93
CA THR A 151 4.86 10.40 3.65
C THR A 151 6.03 11.11 4.34
N GLY A 152 5.96 12.45 4.45
CA GLY A 152 6.89 13.23 5.25
C GLY A 152 6.88 12.80 6.72
N PHE A 153 5.70 12.76 7.34
CA PHE A 153 5.55 12.29 8.72
C PHE A 153 6.00 10.83 8.89
N ALA A 154 5.53 9.92 8.03
CA ALA A 154 5.87 8.51 8.08
C ALA A 154 7.39 8.28 8.10
N ASN A 155 8.12 8.94 7.19
CA ASN A 155 9.57 8.81 7.11
C ASN A 155 10.30 9.48 8.28
N LEU A 156 9.90 10.70 8.67
CA LEU A 156 10.58 11.45 9.73
C LEU A 156 10.34 10.84 11.13
N ILE A 157 9.17 10.24 11.36
CA ILE A 157 8.86 9.47 12.57
C ILE A 157 9.64 8.15 12.55
N ALA A 158 9.63 7.42 11.43
CA ALA A 158 10.36 6.16 11.31
C ALA A 158 11.88 6.32 11.46
N SER A 159 12.43 7.49 11.10
CA SER A 159 13.83 7.85 11.31
C SER A 159 14.12 8.49 12.66
N ASP A 160 13.17 8.49 13.60
CA ASP A 160 13.27 9.06 14.95
C ASP A 160 13.69 10.55 14.96
N THR A 161 13.41 11.26 13.85
CA THR A 161 13.83 12.66 13.65
C THR A 161 12.86 13.64 14.29
N ILE A 162 11.58 13.28 14.35
CA ILE A 162 10.52 14.07 14.98
C ILE A 162 9.59 13.17 15.80
N HIS A 163 8.95 13.75 16.81
CA HIS A 163 7.97 13.09 17.69
C HIS A 163 6.67 13.90 17.81
N PRO A 164 5.96 14.15 16.70
CA PRO A 164 4.75 14.95 16.71
C PRO A 164 3.65 14.21 17.47
N SER A 165 2.84 14.98 18.20
CA SER A 165 1.55 14.52 18.69
C SER A 165 0.60 14.25 17.53
N GLN A 166 -0.39 13.39 17.75
CA GLN A 166 -1.45 13.16 16.77
C GLN A 166 -2.18 14.47 16.41
N PHE A 167 -2.32 15.39 17.36
CA PHE A 167 -2.90 16.71 17.13
C PHE A 167 -2.11 17.52 16.10
N GLU A 168 -0.78 17.55 16.22
CA GLU A 168 0.09 18.24 15.26
C GLU A 168 -0.06 17.62 13.87
N ILE A 169 0.00 16.30 13.75
CA ILE A 169 -0.19 15.59 12.46
C ILE A 169 -1.54 15.99 11.83
N ILE A 170 -2.62 15.94 12.61
CA ILE A 170 -3.97 16.32 12.15
C ILE A 170 -4.01 17.79 11.71
N SER A 171 -3.34 18.70 12.43
CA SER A 171 -3.29 20.12 12.06
C SER A 171 -2.67 20.31 10.68
N PHE A 172 -1.49 19.72 10.44
CA PHE A 172 -0.80 19.80 9.14
C PHE A 172 -1.64 19.18 8.01
N LEU A 173 -2.34 18.07 8.27
CA LEU A 173 -3.24 17.46 7.29
C LEU A 173 -4.44 18.36 6.97
N LYS A 174 -5.05 19.01 7.98
CA LYS A 174 -6.15 19.96 7.79
C LYS A 174 -5.72 21.15 6.95
N ASP A 175 -4.53 21.69 7.21
CA ASP A 175 -3.98 22.81 6.45
C ASP A 175 -3.78 22.41 4.98
N ALA A 176 -3.19 21.23 4.73
CA ALA A 176 -3.01 20.71 3.37
C ALA A 176 -4.34 20.49 2.63
N ILE A 177 -5.35 19.93 3.30
CA ILE A 177 -6.69 19.75 2.72
C ILE A 177 -7.30 21.13 2.38
N ASN A 178 -7.26 22.07 3.32
CA ASN A 178 -7.83 23.41 3.15
C ASN A 178 -7.16 24.18 2.00
N ASP A 179 -5.83 24.11 1.91
CA ASP A 179 -5.06 24.77 0.87
C ASP A 179 -5.42 24.21 -0.51
N VAL A 180 -5.49 22.88 -0.65
CA VAL A 180 -5.92 22.25 -1.90
C VAL A 180 -7.36 22.64 -2.25
N LEU A 181 -8.29 22.65 -1.29
CA LEU A 181 -9.68 23.05 -1.53
C LEU A 181 -9.77 24.50 -2.05
N LYS A 182 -8.94 25.40 -1.53
CA LYS A 182 -8.87 26.81 -1.97
C LYS A 182 -8.11 27.03 -3.27
N MET A 183 -7.25 26.09 -3.68
CA MET A 183 -6.42 26.21 -4.88
C MET A 183 -7.27 26.39 -6.14
N GLU A 184 -7.03 27.44 -6.93
CA GLU A 184 -7.62 27.55 -8.26
C GLU A 184 -6.94 26.54 -9.20
N ILE A 185 -7.70 25.56 -9.66
CA ILE A 185 -7.19 24.59 -10.63
C ILE A 185 -7.38 25.20 -12.01
N ALA A 186 -6.26 25.49 -12.68
CA ALA A 186 -6.30 25.92 -14.07
C ALA A 186 -7.04 24.86 -14.89
N LYS A 187 -8.08 25.28 -15.61
CA LYS A 187 -8.76 24.41 -16.58
C LYS A 187 -7.74 24.08 -17.67
N SER A 188 -7.35 22.82 -17.77
CA SER A 188 -6.61 22.27 -18.90
C SER A 188 -7.46 22.27 -20.16
#